data_AF-A0A344THI0-F1
#
_entry.id   AF-A0A344THI0-F1
#
_cell.length_a   1.000
_cell.length_b   1.000
_cell.length_c   1.000
_cell.angle_alpha   90.00
_cell.angle_beta   90.00
_cell.angle_gamma   90.00
#
_symmetry.space_group_name_H-M   'P 1'
#
loop_
_entity.id
_entity.type
_entity.pdbx_description
1 polymer ?
#
loop_
_entity_poly.entity_id
_entity_poly.type
_entity_poly.pdbx_seq_one_letter_code
_entity_poly.pdbx_strand_id
1 'polypeptide(L)'
;MQEGQTVKAGQELFYVLPEGAGFEGEMYVGQYNFGKVRRGQEVIVKFAGYPYQEFGTVSGRIASISDIPKDTAYLVKVQFPKGLVTSSQKKISFRNGMTATGEIVTEDLKLIERLFYDFRKVLRR
;
A
#
# COMPACT_ATOMS: atom_id res chain seq x y z
N MET A 1 -33.49 -22.50 5.88
CA MET A 1 -33.63 -21.08 5.53
C MET A 1 -34.89 -20.62 6.23
N GLN A 2 -34.83 -19.64 7.14
CA GLN A 2 -35.99 -19.23 7.92
C GLN A 2 -36.33 -17.79 7.56
N GLU A 3 -37.47 -17.62 6.89
CA GLU A 3 -38.07 -16.34 6.52
C GLU A 3 -38.62 -15.63 7.76
N GLY A 4 -38.43 -14.31 7.85
CA GLY A 4 -39.10 -13.47 8.87
C GLY A 4 -38.25 -12.45 9.62
N GLN A 5 -37.03 -12.08 9.18
CA GLN A 5 -36.33 -10.96 9.82
C GLN A 5 -36.79 -9.62 9.26
N THR A 6 -37.49 -8.85 10.11
CA THR A 6 -37.78 -7.42 9.91
C THR A 6 -36.47 -6.63 9.90
N VAL A 7 -35.94 -6.35 8.71
CA VAL A 7 -34.77 -5.49 8.51
C VAL A 7 -35.16 -4.02 8.72
N LYS A 8 -34.40 -3.30 9.55
CA LYS A 8 -34.57 -1.85 9.75
C LYS A 8 -34.04 -1.09 8.53
N ALA A 9 -34.79 -0.11 8.05
CA ALA A 9 -34.34 0.77 6.97
C ALA A 9 -33.02 1.46 7.36
N GLY A 10 -31.96 1.28 6.56
CA GLY A 10 -30.62 1.82 6.81
C GLY A 10 -29.58 0.80 7.30
N GLN A 11 -29.94 -0.49 7.45
CA GLN A 11 -28.96 -1.54 7.70
C GLN A 11 -28.25 -1.91 6.38
N GLU A 12 -26.93 -1.75 6.32
CA GLU A 12 -26.12 -2.29 5.22
C GLU A 12 -26.24 -3.81 5.23
N LEU A 13 -26.87 -4.38 4.19
CA LEU A 13 -27.10 -5.82 4.10
C LEU A 13 -26.05 -6.52 3.22
N PHE A 14 -25.46 -5.83 2.25
CA PHE A 14 -24.53 -6.41 1.28
C PHE A 14 -23.50 -5.38 0.77
N TYR A 15 -22.27 -5.84 0.53
CA TYR A 15 -21.25 -5.10 -0.22
C TYR A 15 -21.18 -5.68 -1.64
N VAL A 16 -21.42 -4.87 -2.66
CA VAL A 16 -21.22 -5.27 -4.07
C VAL A 16 -19.77 -4.99 -4.44
N LEU A 17 -18.98 -6.04 -4.67
CA LEU A 17 -17.67 -5.93 -5.31
C LEU A 17 -17.89 -6.00 -6.83
N PRO A 18 -17.53 -4.96 -7.62
CA PRO A 18 -17.67 -5.03 -9.08
C PRO A 18 -16.77 -6.14 -9.63
N GLU A 19 -17.33 -7.02 -10.46
CA GLU A 19 -16.55 -8.03 -11.17
C GLU A 19 -15.54 -7.34 -12.11
N GLY A 20 -14.27 -7.71 -12.00
CA GLY A 20 -13.18 -7.12 -12.78
C GLY A 20 -12.54 -5.86 -12.19
N ALA A 21 -13.02 -5.37 -11.04
CA ALA A 21 -12.25 -4.38 -10.27
C ALA A 21 -10.94 -5.03 -9.79
N GLY A 22 -9.81 -4.45 -10.17
CA GLY A 22 -8.50 -4.88 -9.68
C GLY A 22 -8.44 -4.77 -8.15
N PHE A 23 -7.54 -5.52 -7.52
CA PHE A 23 -7.34 -5.38 -6.08
C PHE A 23 -6.74 -4.00 -5.77
N GLU A 24 -7.36 -3.29 -4.84
CA GLU A 24 -6.89 -2.03 -4.29
C GLU A 24 -6.76 -2.14 -2.76
N GLY A 25 -5.76 -1.45 -2.23
CA GLY A 25 -5.55 -1.28 -0.81
C GLY A 25 -5.39 0.20 -0.47
N GLU A 26 -5.76 0.54 0.76
CA GLU A 26 -5.61 1.88 1.31
C GLU A 26 -4.53 1.89 2.38
N MET A 27 -3.64 2.87 2.31
CA MET A 27 -2.52 3.03 3.23
C MET A 27 -2.46 4.47 3.71
N TYR A 28 -2.29 4.67 5.02
CA TYR A 28 -2.04 5.98 5.61
C TYR A 28 -0.54 6.22 5.72
N VAL A 29 -0.05 7.29 5.11
CA VAL A 29 1.37 7.65 5.11
C VAL A 29 1.55 8.95 5.86
N GLY A 30 2.36 8.92 6.93
CA GLY A 30 2.66 10.11 7.71
C GLY A 30 3.38 11.19 6.91
N GLN A 31 3.36 12.43 7.41
CA GLN A 31 4.01 13.56 6.72
C GLN A 31 5.54 13.42 6.61
N TYR A 32 6.17 12.63 7.49
CA TYR A 32 7.61 12.41 7.47
C TYR A 32 8.04 11.78 6.15
N ASN A 33 9.00 12.41 5.46
CA ASN A 33 9.48 12.01 4.13
C ASN A 33 8.41 11.95 3.02
N PHE A 34 7.21 12.51 3.23
CA PHE A 34 6.13 12.45 2.24
C PHE A 34 6.49 13.11 0.90
N GLY A 35 7.37 14.11 0.90
CA GLY A 35 7.88 14.72 -0.34
C GLY A 35 8.66 13.78 -1.27
N LYS A 36 9.00 12.56 -0.82
CA LYS A 36 9.60 11.50 -1.64
C LYS A 36 8.55 10.56 -2.25
N VAL A 37 7.31 10.61 -1.78
CA VAL A 37 6.22 9.73 -2.19
C VAL A 37 5.62 10.25 -3.50
N ARG A 38 5.53 9.39 -4.50
CA ARG A 38 5.04 9.72 -5.85
C ARG A 38 4.23 8.57 -6.42
N ARG A 39 3.23 8.90 -7.24
CA ARG A 39 2.45 7.91 -8.00
C ARG A 39 3.37 7.02 -8.82
N GLY A 40 3.02 5.74 -8.91
CA GLY A 40 3.75 4.73 -9.69
C GLY A 40 4.90 4.04 -8.94
N GLN A 41 5.30 4.54 -7.77
CA GLN A 41 6.29 3.86 -6.93
C GLN A 41 5.82 2.46 -6.52
N GLU A 42 6.77 1.54 -6.42
CA GLU A 42 6.54 0.20 -5.90
C GLU A 42 6.24 0.26 -4.40
N VAL A 43 5.28 -0.56 -3.98
CA VAL A 43 4.92 -0.76 -2.58
C VAL A 43 5.07 -2.24 -2.26
N ILE A 44 5.92 -2.55 -1.29
CA ILE A 44 6.06 -3.92 -0.76
C ILE A 44 4.99 -4.09 0.32
N VAL A 45 4.07 -5.04 0.11
CA VAL A 45 2.92 -5.24 1.00
C VAL A 45 3.06 -6.56 1.75
N LYS A 46 2.95 -6.48 3.08
CA LYS A 46 3.01 -7.59 4.04
C LYS A 46 1.64 -7.76 4.67
N PHE A 47 0.89 -8.78 4.28
CA PHE A 47 -0.44 -9.05 4.82
C PHE A 47 -0.35 -9.67 6.22
N ALA A 48 -1.09 -9.13 7.18
CA ALA A 48 -0.99 -9.56 8.59
C ALA A 48 -1.38 -11.03 8.79
N GLY A 49 -2.38 -11.52 8.05
CA GLY A 49 -2.80 -12.92 8.07
C GLY A 49 -1.90 -13.89 7.30
N TYR A 50 -0.84 -13.41 6.64
CA TYR A 50 0.08 -14.19 5.82
C TYR A 50 1.52 -13.82 6.20
N PRO A 51 2.12 -14.47 7.22
CA PRO A 51 3.45 -14.15 7.71
C PRO A 51 4.47 -14.10 6.56
N TYR A 52 5.06 -12.94 6.34
CA TYR A 52 5.90 -12.69 5.16
C TYR A 52 7.16 -13.57 5.13
N GLN A 53 7.59 -14.11 6.27
CA GLN A 53 8.70 -15.07 6.37
C GLN A 53 8.40 -16.39 5.66
N GLU A 54 7.13 -16.82 5.63
CA GLU A 54 6.70 -18.07 5.00
C GLU A 54 6.01 -17.84 3.66
N PHE A 55 5.24 -16.76 3.56
CA PHE A 55 4.40 -16.48 2.40
C PHE A 55 5.03 -15.47 1.46
N GLY A 56 6.07 -14.73 1.87
CA GLY A 56 6.63 -13.64 1.10
C GLY A 56 5.77 -12.38 1.14
N THR A 57 6.05 -11.46 0.22
CA THR A 57 5.38 -10.15 0.13
C THR A 57 4.64 -10.03 -1.19
N VAL A 58 3.64 -9.15 -1.24
CA VAL A 58 2.94 -8.82 -2.49
C VAL A 58 3.46 -7.48 -3.00
N SER A 59 3.76 -7.40 -4.29
CA SER A 59 4.18 -6.15 -4.94
C SER A 59 2.94 -5.36 -5.41
N GLY A 60 2.81 -4.14 -4.91
CA GLY A 60 1.80 -3.16 -5.31
C GLY A 60 2.44 -1.93 -5.95
N ARG A 61 1.60 -1.03 -6.45
CA ARG A 61 2.01 0.29 -6.96
C ARG A 61 1.09 1.38 -6.46
N ILE A 62 1.66 2.56 -6.17
CA ILE A 62 0.84 3.72 -5.82
C ILE A 62 -0.01 4.13 -7.02
N ALA A 63 -1.32 4.00 -6.89
CA ALA A 63 -2.31 4.41 -7.89
C ALA A 63 -2.65 5.89 -7.75
N SER A 64 -2.90 6.35 -6.53
CA SER A 64 -3.21 7.75 -6.24
C SER A 64 -2.80 8.14 -4.82
N ILE A 65 -2.66 9.44 -4.62
CA ILE A 65 -2.35 10.07 -3.34
C ILE A 65 -3.44 11.11 -3.12
N SER A 66 -4.10 11.09 -1.96
CA SER A 66 -5.07 12.11 -1.58
C SER A 66 -4.36 13.44 -1.35
N ASP A 67 -4.90 14.53 -1.88
CA ASP A 67 -4.39 15.89 -1.64
C ASP A 67 -4.73 16.38 -0.22
N ILE A 68 -5.76 15.81 0.41
CA ILE A 68 -6.23 16.17 1.73
C ILE A 68 -5.73 15.12 2.73
N PRO A 69 -4.97 15.50 3.77
CA PRO A 69 -4.59 14.60 4.85
C PRO A 69 -5.77 14.32 5.77
N LYS A 70 -5.80 13.11 6.33
CA LYS A 70 -6.64 12.75 7.46
C LYS A 70 -5.77 12.81 8.71
N ASP A 71 -6.09 13.73 9.61
CA ASP A 71 -5.28 14.07 10.79
C ASP A 71 -3.84 14.47 10.41
N THR A 72 -2.88 13.55 10.54
CA THR A 72 -1.46 13.76 10.25
C THR A 72 -0.94 12.83 9.14
N ALA A 73 -1.82 12.12 8.43
CA ALA A 73 -1.43 11.17 7.40
C ALA A 73 -2.20 11.39 6.09
N TYR A 74 -1.54 11.15 4.97
CA TYR A 74 -2.16 11.17 3.65
C TYR A 74 -2.65 9.77 3.30
N LEU A 75 -3.85 9.70 2.73
CA LEU A 75 -4.39 8.47 2.18
C LEU A 75 -3.72 8.18 0.83
N VAL A 76 -3.10 7.02 0.70
CA VAL A 76 -2.47 6.53 -0.51
C VAL A 76 -3.20 5.26 -0.95
N LYS A 77 -3.68 5.25 -2.20
CA LYS A 77 -4.26 4.06 -2.82
C LYS A 77 -3.18 3.26 -3.51
N VAL A 78 -3.16 1.96 -3.24
CA VAL A 78 -2.21 1.00 -3.80
C VAL A 78 -2.98 0.00 -4.63
N GLN A 79 -2.62 -0.13 -5.90
CA GLN A 79 -3.15 -1.17 -6.79
C GLN A 79 -2.21 -2.37 -6.83
N PHE A 80 -2.76 -3.55 -7.13
CA PHE A 80 -1.99 -4.78 -7.30
C PHE A 80 -2.13 -5.32 -8.74
N PRO A 81 -1.33 -4.82 -9.70
CA PRO A 81 -1.47 -5.18 -11.12
C PRO A 81 -1.27 -6.68 -11.42
N LYS A 82 -0.50 -7.36 -10.57
CA LYS A 82 -0.24 -8.81 -10.66
C LYS A 82 -1.18 -9.64 -9.77
N GLY A 83 -2.19 -9.01 -9.20
CA GLY A 83 -3.04 -9.59 -8.16
C GLY A 83 -2.30 -9.83 -6.84
N LEU A 84 -2.94 -10.59 -5.95
CA LEU A 84 -2.39 -10.93 -4.63
C LEU A 84 -1.50 -12.17 -4.70
N VAL A 85 -0.51 -12.16 -5.59
CA VAL A 85 0.50 -13.20 -5.71
C VAL A 85 1.76 -12.74 -4.99
N THR A 86 2.26 -13.57 -4.09
CA THR A 86 3.43 -13.23 -3.30
C THR A 86 4.73 -13.47 -4.06
N SER A 87 5.83 -12.92 -3.55
CA SER A 87 7.19 -13.18 -4.04
C SER A 87 7.59 -14.66 -3.97
N SER A 88 6.93 -15.47 -3.13
CA SER A 88 7.10 -16.94 -3.07
C SER A 88 6.16 -17.69 -4.01
N GLN A 89 5.49 -16.99 -4.94
CA GLN A 89 4.49 -17.51 -5.87
C GLN A 89 3.24 -18.13 -5.23
N LYS A 90 2.95 -17.80 -3.96
CA LYS A 90 1.72 -18.22 -3.29
C LYS A 90 0.61 -17.21 -3.60
N LYS A 91 -0.59 -17.71 -3.91
CA LYS A 91 -1.77 -16.87 -4.10
C LYS A 91 -2.45 -16.63 -2.76
N ILE A 92 -2.63 -15.36 -2.40
CA ILE A 92 -3.41 -14.95 -1.23
C ILE A 92 -4.89 -14.90 -1.62
N SER A 93 -5.73 -15.51 -0.78
CA SER A 93 -7.18 -15.44 -0.94
C SER A 93 -7.68 -14.12 -0.36
N PHE A 94 -8.20 -13.25 -1.21
CA PHE A 94 -8.76 -11.97 -0.79
C PHE A 94 -9.94 -12.16 0.17
N ARG A 95 -9.94 -11.39 1.24
CA ARG A 95 -11.05 -11.25 2.18
C ARG A 95 -11.20 -9.78 2.54
N ASN A 96 -12.43 -9.28 2.57
CA ASN A 96 -12.68 -7.91 3.02
C ASN A 96 -12.20 -7.73 4.47
N GLY A 97 -11.64 -6.55 4.75
CA GLY A 97 -11.09 -6.22 6.06
C GLY A 97 -9.69 -6.78 6.35
N MET A 98 -9.02 -7.40 5.37
CA MET A 98 -7.61 -7.78 5.52
C MET A 98 -6.74 -6.55 5.80
N THR A 99 -5.88 -6.66 6.80
CA THR A 99 -4.89 -5.64 7.14
C THR A 99 -3.52 -6.01 6.59
N ALA A 100 -2.73 -4.99 6.28
CA ALA A 100 -1.38 -5.15 5.78
C ALA A 100 -0.51 -3.96 6.17
N THR A 101 0.80 -4.17 6.19
CA THR A 101 1.80 -3.11 6.24
C THR A 101 2.37 -2.89 4.85
N GLY A 102 2.44 -1.63 4.41
CA GLY A 102 3.03 -1.24 3.13
C GLY A 102 4.33 -0.47 3.32
N GLU A 103 5.35 -0.83 2.54
CA GLU A 103 6.64 -0.14 2.49
C GLU A 103 6.82 0.45 1.09
N ILE A 104 6.87 1.78 0.99
CA ILE A 104 7.03 2.49 -0.28
C ILE A 104 8.52 2.52 -0.65
N VAL A 105 8.85 2.01 -1.82
CA VAL A 105 10.22 2.05 -2.35
C VAL A 105 10.48 3.43 -2.95
N THR A 106 11.25 4.26 -2.22
CA THR A 106 11.65 5.60 -2.67
C THR A 106 13.12 5.62 -3.12
N GLU A 107 13.41 6.27 -4.25
CA GLU A 107 14.80 6.46 -4.71
C GLU A 107 15.49 7.56 -3.87
N ASP A 108 16.53 7.19 -3.12
CA ASP A 108 17.28 8.11 -2.24
C ASP A 108 18.54 8.69 -2.91
N LEU A 109 18.40 9.16 -4.17
CA LEU A 109 19.51 9.76 -4.93
C LEU A 109 20.15 10.97 -4.22
N LYS A 110 19.36 11.73 -3.43
CA LYS A 110 19.88 12.89 -2.69
C LYS A 110 20.92 12.54 -1.62
N LEU A 111 20.86 11.34 -1.04
CA LEU A 111 21.82 10.91 -0.02
C LEU A 111 23.17 10.62 -0.66
N ILE A 112 23.17 9.89 -1.77
CA ILE A 112 24.40 9.56 -2.49
C ILE A 112 25.01 10.81 -3.12
N GLU A 113 24.19 11.71 -3.67
CA GLU A 113 24.63 13.04 -4.13
C GLU A 113 25.30 13.84 -3.00
N ARG A 114 24.66 13.93 -1.81
CA ARG A 114 25.24 14.65 -0.66
C ARG A 114 26.57 14.07 -0.21
N LEU A 115 26.67 12.75 -0.11
CA LEU A 115 27.92 12.07 0.22
C LEU A 115 29.02 12.40 -0.80
N PHE A 116 28.72 12.36 -2.10
CA PHE A 116 29.69 12.74 -3.13
C PHE A 116 30.14 14.20 -3.05
N TYR A 117 29.24 15.13 -2.72
CA TYR A 117 29.61 16.54 -2.50
C TYR A 117 30.62 16.69 -1.36
N ASP A 118 30.42 15.99 -0.24
CA ASP A 118 31.33 16.03 0.91
C ASP A 118 32.71 15.44 0.56
N PHE A 119 32.76 14.31 -0.15
CA PHE A 119 34.03 13.70 -0.60
C PHE A 119 34.83 14.61 -1.54
N ARG A 120 34.16 15.26 -2.50
CA ARG A 120 34.83 16.20 -3.43
C ARG A 120 35.39 17.44 -2.71
N LYS A 121 34.78 17.86 -1.61
CA LYS A 121 35.21 19.03 -0.84
C LYS A 121 36.50 18.77 -0.05
N VAL A 122 36.75 17.53 0.36
CA VAL A 122 37.97 17.13 1.10
C VAL A 122 39.18 16.98 0.17
N LEU A 123 38.98 16.52 -1.07
CA LEU A 123 40.07 16.31 -2.04
C LEU A 123 40.62 17.61 -2.66
N ARG A 124 39.95 18.75 -2.47
CA ARG A 124 40.36 20.06 -3.00
C ARG A 124 41.07 20.94 -1.97
N ARG A 125 41.76 20.34 -1.02
CA ARG A 125 42.63 20.99 -0.03
C ARG A 125 44.07 20.54 -0.19
#